data_AF-A0A0F9PN75-F1
#
_entry.id   AF-A0A0F9PN75-F1
#
_cell.length_a   1.000
_cell.length_b   1.000
_cell.length_c   1.000
_cell.angle_alpha   90.00
_cell.angle_beta   90.00
_cell.angle_gamma   90.00
#
_symmetry.space_group_name_H-M   'P 1'
#
loop_
_entity.id
_entity.type
_entity.pdbx_description
1 polymer ?
#
loop_
_entity_poly.entity_id
_entity_poly.type
_entity_poly.pdbx_seq_one_letter_code
_entity_poly.pdbx_strand_id
1 'polypeptide(L)'
;MNDTPDMINGAFELLGTFAILGHFRRIIKDKKVAGVSIMATVFFASWGVWNLYYYPHLGQWWSFVGGIGIFIGNLLWIGGLVYYTKYPGGQRSL
;
A
#
# COMPACT_ATOMS: atom_id res chain seq x y z
N MET A 1 -27.68 -13.10 1.63
CA MET A 1 -26.85 -11.92 1.91
C MET A 1 -26.25 -11.49 0.59
N ASN A 2 -26.37 -10.21 0.22
CA ASN A 2 -25.76 -9.70 -1.01
C ASN A 2 -24.31 -9.36 -0.72
N ASP A 3 -23.40 -10.27 -1.07
CA ASP A 3 -21.95 -10.07 -0.91
C ASP A 3 -21.38 -9.13 -1.99
N THR A 4 -22.22 -8.66 -2.91
CA THR A 4 -21.85 -7.76 -4.01
C THR A 4 -21.06 -6.52 -3.56
N PRO A 5 -21.45 -5.78 -2.50
CA PRO A 5 -20.67 -4.64 -2.02
C PRO A 5 -19.28 -5.04 -1.50
N ASP A 6 -19.17 -6.19 -0.84
CA ASP A 6 -17.91 -6.72 -0.33
C ASP A 6 -16.99 -7.14 -1.48
N MET A 7 -17.53 -7.81 -2.50
CA MET A 7 -16.78 -8.18 -3.69
C MET A 7 -16.28 -6.96 -4.46
N ILE A 8 -17.12 -5.92 -4.60
CA ILE A 8 -16.73 -4.66 -5.24
C ILE A 8 -15.60 -4.00 -4.45
N ASN A 9 -15.77 -3.83 -3.14
CA ASN A 9 -14.74 -3.22 -2.30
C ASN A 9 -13.44 -4.04 -2.30
N GLY A 10 -13.52 -5.37 -2.16
CA GLY A 10 -12.38 -6.28 -2.29
C GLY A 10 -11.67 -6.18 -3.65
N ALA A 11 -12.40 -5.97 -4.75
CA ALA A 11 -11.79 -5.72 -6.06
C ALA A 11 -11.05 -4.37 -6.09
N PHE A 12 -11.60 -3.31 -5.50
CA PHE A 12 -10.91 -2.02 -5.37
C PHE A 12 -9.65 -2.13 -4.51
N GLU A 13 -9.72 -2.82 -3.37
CA GLU A 13 -8.56 -3.10 -2.50
C GLU A 13 -7.48 -3.89 -3.25
N LEU A 14 -7.86 -4.88 -4.05
CA LEU A 14 -6.92 -5.64 -4.88
C LEU A 14 -6.29 -4.78 -5.98
N LEU A 15 -7.06 -3.95 -6.69
CA LEU A 15 -6.54 -3.01 -7.68
C LEU A 15 -5.62 -1.96 -7.05
N GLY A 16 -5.99 -1.45 -5.88
CA GLY A 16 -5.16 -0.55 -5.10
C GLY A 16 -3.85 -1.21 -4.68
N THR A 17 -3.86 -2.51 -4.37
CA THR A 17 -2.65 -3.27 -4.06
C THR A 17 -1.68 -3.24 -5.25
N PHE A 18 -2.16 -3.50 -6.46
CA PHE A 18 -1.33 -3.42 -7.66
C PHE A 18 -0.80 -2.00 -7.93
N ALA A 19 -1.60 -0.97 -7.67
CA ALA A 19 -1.16 0.41 -7.79
C ALA A 19 -0.01 0.74 -6.82
N ILE A 20 -0.13 0.31 -5.55
CA ILE A 20 0.94 0.48 -4.54
C ILE A 20 2.20 -0.29 -4.92
N LEU A 21 2.05 -1.55 -5.36
CA LEU A 21 3.17 -2.36 -5.85
C LEU A 21 3.81 -1.74 -7.10
N GLY A 22 3.05 -0.99 -7.91
CA GLY A 22 3.56 -0.19 -9.02
C GLY A 22 4.55 0.89 -8.56
N HIS A 23 4.23 1.60 -7.47
CA HIS A 23 5.18 2.53 -6.83
C HIS A 23 6.44 1.79 -6.37
N PHE A 24 6.29 0.66 -5.66
CA PHE A 24 7.42 -0.14 -5.18
C PHE A 24 8.29 -0.71 -6.31
N ARG A 25 7.69 -1.15 -7.41
CA ARG A 25 8.44 -1.56 -8.60
C ARG A 25 9.25 -0.40 -9.18
N ARG A 26 8.68 0.81 -9.20
CA ARG A 26 9.34 2.01 -9.73
C ARG A 26 10.56 2.39 -8.89
N ILE A 27 10.46 2.38 -7.57
CA ILE A 27 11.60 2.72 -6.71
C ILE A 27 12.73 1.69 -6.77
N ILE A 28 12.42 0.40 -6.93
CA ILE A 28 13.45 -0.64 -7.13
C ILE A 28 14.19 -0.39 -8.45
N LYS A 29 13.46 -0.03 -9.51
CA LYS A 29 14.03 0.24 -10.83
C LYS A 29 14.87 1.52 -10.84
N ASP A 30 14.33 2.61 -10.33
CA ASP A 30 14.94 3.94 -10.40
C ASP A 30 15.97 4.18 -9.29
N LYS A 31 15.91 3.37 -8.22
CA LYS A 31 16.73 3.49 -7.00
C LYS A 31 16.70 4.90 -6.38
N LYS A 32 15.61 5.63 -6.58
CA LYS A 32 15.42 7.03 -6.17
C LYS A 32 13.99 7.27 -5.70
N VAL A 33 13.85 8.05 -4.64
CA VAL A 33 12.56 8.57 -4.15
C VAL A 33 12.30 9.95 -4.76
N ALA A 34 11.13 10.18 -5.34
CA ALA A 34 10.74 11.46 -5.92
C ALA A 34 9.62 12.13 -5.10
N GLY A 35 9.98 12.93 -4.10
CA GLY A 35 9.06 13.90 -3.45
C GLY A 35 7.86 13.33 -2.68
N VAL A 36 7.80 12.02 -2.42
CA VAL A 36 6.68 11.40 -1.71
C VAL A 36 6.82 11.59 -0.19
N SER A 37 5.73 11.98 0.47
CA SER A 37 5.68 12.08 1.94
C SER A 37 5.61 10.70 2.58
N ILE A 38 6.68 10.32 3.27
CA ILE A 38 6.76 9.06 4.04
C ILE A 38 5.65 9.02 5.10
N MET A 39 5.34 10.15 5.74
CA MET A 39 4.30 10.22 6.77
C MET A 39 2.91 9.92 6.22
N ALA A 40 2.60 10.39 5.00
CA ALA A 40 1.34 10.05 4.35
C ALA A 40 1.26 8.54 4.07
N THR A 41 2.35 7.93 3.63
CA THR A 41 2.39 6.48 3.40
C THR A 41 2.23 5.68 4.69
N VAL A 42 2.87 6.11 5.79
CA VAL A 42 2.70 5.50 7.12
C VAL A 42 1.25 5.58 7.58
N PHE A 43 0.59 6.72 7.38
CA PHE A 43 -0.83 6.86 7.69
C PHE A 43 -1.68 5.84 6.91
N PHE A 44 -1.46 5.68 5.60
CA PHE A 44 -2.20 4.69 4.80
C PHE A 44 -1.90 3.24 5.20
N ALA A 45 -0.68 2.92 5.64
CA ALA A 45 -0.38 1.61 6.21
C ALA A 45 -1.18 1.34 7.50
N SER A 46 -1.22 2.32 8.42
CA SER A 46 -2.01 2.24 9.65
C SER A 46 -3.51 2.13 9.36
N TRP A 47 -3.99 2.83 8.33
CA TRP A 47 -5.37 2.68 7.86
C TRP A 47 -5.65 1.27 7.31
N GLY A 48 -4.69 0.66 6.61
CA GLY A 48 -4.75 -0.75 6.23
C GLY A 48 -4.92 -1.68 7.43
N VAL A 49 -4.19 -1.45 8.53
CA VAL A 49 -4.37 -2.22 9.79
C VAL A 49 -5.78 -2.04 10.34
N TRP A 50 -6.31 -0.82 10.32
CA TRP A 50 -7.68 -0.56 10.74
C TRP A 50 -8.69 -1.33 9.88
N ASN A 51 -8.51 -1.33 8.55
CA ASN A 51 -9.37 -2.07 7.63
C ASN A 51 -9.34 -3.59 7.91
N LEU A 52 -8.16 -4.15 8.18
CA LEU A 52 -8.01 -5.56 8.56
C LEU A 52 -8.74 -5.92 9.85
N TYR A 53 -8.78 -5.01 10.82
CA TYR A 53 -9.57 -5.19 12.03
C TYR A 53 -11.07 -5.01 11.74
N TYR A 54 -11.44 -4.02 10.94
CA TYR A 54 -12.83 -3.60 10.76
C TYR A 54 -13.64 -4.54 9.85
N TYR A 55 -13.06 -5.05 8.76
CA TYR A 55 -13.79 -5.87 7.78
C TYR A 55 -14.36 -7.20 8.34
N PRO A 56 -13.64 -7.96 9.18
CA PRO A 56 -14.21 -9.15 9.82
C PRO A 56 -15.44 -8.84 10.69
N HIS A 57 -15.47 -7.68 11.36
CA HIS A 57 -16.63 -7.24 12.17
C HIS A 57 -17.85 -6.92 11.31
N LEU A 58 -17.66 -6.60 10.03
CA LEU A 58 -18.71 -6.36 9.05
C LEU A 58 -19.10 -7.62 8.24
N GLY A 59 -18.40 -8.75 8.44
CA GLY A 59 -18.56 -9.95 7.61
C GLY A 59 -18.04 -9.79 6.18
N GLN A 60 -17.16 -8.82 5.93
CA GLN A 60 -16.64 -8.45 4.60
C GLN A 60 -15.31 -9.16 4.30
N TRP A 61 -15.37 -10.45 3.96
CA TRP A 61 -14.17 -11.28 3.78
C TRP A 61 -13.41 -11.00 2.48
N TRP A 62 -14.08 -10.60 1.39
CA TRP A 62 -13.39 -10.21 0.16
C TRP A 62 -12.57 -8.93 0.35
N SER A 63 -13.17 -7.96 1.04
CA SER A 63 -12.50 -6.72 1.46
C SER A 63 -11.34 -7.00 2.40
N PHE A 64 -11.51 -7.94 3.34
CA PHE A 64 -10.43 -8.36 4.24
C PHE A 64 -9.21 -8.90 3.47
N VAL A 65 -9.43 -9.83 2.54
CA VAL A 65 -8.34 -10.39 1.71
C VAL A 65 -7.67 -9.31 0.86
N GLY A 66 -8.45 -8.43 0.24
CA GLY A 66 -7.91 -7.27 -0.49
C GLY A 66 -7.09 -6.33 0.41
N GLY A 67 -7.59 -6.06 1.62
CA GLY A 67 -6.96 -5.22 2.62
C GLY A 67 -5.62 -5.75 3.11
N ILE A 68 -5.42 -7.08 3.12
CA ILE A 68 -4.10 -7.68 3.39
C ILE A 68 -3.11 -7.23 2.32
N GLY A 69 -3.54 -7.23 1.06
CA GLY A 69 -2.75 -6.75 -0.06
C GLY A 69 -2.36 -5.27 0.10
N ILE A 70 -3.32 -4.39 0.41
CA ILE A 70 -3.05 -2.96 0.65
C ILE A 70 -2.07 -2.77 1.79
N PHE A 71 -2.25 -3.49 2.89
CA PHE A 71 -1.38 -3.39 4.05
C PHE A 71 0.06 -3.82 3.71
N ILE A 72 0.24 -5.00 3.12
CA ILE A 72 1.56 -5.51 2.71
C ILE A 72 2.19 -4.58 1.67
N GLY A 73 1.42 -4.12 0.67
CA GLY A 73 1.88 -3.20 -0.35
C GLY A 73 2.43 -1.90 0.25
N ASN A 74 1.71 -1.32 1.21
CA ASN A 74 2.17 -0.12 1.90
C ASN A 74 3.42 -0.38 2.76
N LEU A 75 3.51 -1.53 3.45
CA LEU A 75 4.73 -1.89 4.19
C LEU A 75 5.96 -2.00 3.28
N LEU A 76 5.82 -2.67 2.13
CA LEU A 76 6.88 -2.75 1.13
C LEU A 76 7.24 -1.37 0.61
N TRP A 77 6.23 -0.53 0.32
CA TRP A 77 6.45 0.82 -0.17
C TRP A 77 7.19 1.69 0.85
N ILE A 78 6.80 1.66 2.13
CA ILE A 78 7.52 2.35 3.22
C ILE A 78 8.95 1.84 3.32
N GLY A 79 9.17 0.52 3.29
CA GLY A 79 10.50 -0.08 3.31
C GLY A 79 11.36 0.43 2.15
N GLY A 80 10.81 0.47 0.94
CA GLY A 80 11.45 1.04 -0.24
C GLY A 80 11.79 2.51 -0.05
N LEU A 81 10.84 3.34 0.38
CA LEU A 81 11.06 4.77 0.63
C LEU A 81 12.20 4.97 1.62
N VAL A 82 12.16 4.31 2.78
CA VAL A 82 13.20 4.43 3.82
C VAL A 82 14.57 3.98 3.31
N TYR A 83 14.63 2.85 2.61
CA TYR A 83 15.89 2.30 2.09
C TYR A 83 16.51 3.21 1.03
N TYR A 84 15.74 3.61 0.02
CA TYR A 84 16.24 4.40 -1.10
C TYR A 84 16.36 5.90 -0.79
N THR A 85 15.73 6.43 0.26
CA THR A 85 16.06 7.76 0.79
C THR A 85 17.46 7.80 1.41
N LYS A 86 17.92 6.69 2.02
CA LYS A 86 19.26 6.58 2.61
C LYS A 86 20.33 6.12 1.61
N TYR A 87 19.94 5.66 0.42
CA TYR A 87 20.87 5.13 -0.57
C TYR A 87 21.65 6.25 -1.26
N PRO A 88 23.00 6.31 -1.13
CA PRO A 88 23.81 7.42 -1.65
C PRO A 88 23.94 7.45 -3.19
N GLY A 89 23.46 6.43 -3.91
CA GLY A 89 23.56 6.34 -5.37
C GLY A 89 22.53 7.16 -6.17
N GLY A 90 21.63 7.89 -5.49
CA GLY A 90 20.62 8.74 -6.11
C GLY A 90 20.75 10.19 -5.66
N GLN A 91 21.97 10.75 -5.70
CA GLN A 91 22.18 12.16 -5.38
C GLN A 91 21.23 13.05 -6.18
N ARG A 92 20.66 14.01 -5.47
CA ARG A 92 19.80 15.08 -5.97
C ARG A 92 20.39 15.67 -7.25
N SER A 93 19.67 15.54 -8.35
CA SER A 93 19.73 16.53 -9.42
C SER A 93 19.12 17.81 -8.85
N LEU A 94 19.97 18.60 -8.18
CA LEU A 94 19.73 20.03 -7.99
C LEU A 94 19.75 20.72 -9.36
#